data_AF-A0A962DCP9-F1
#
_entry.id   AF-A0A962DCP9-F1
#
_cell.length_a   1.000
_cell.length_b   1.000
_cell.length_c   1.000
_cell.angle_alpha   90.00
_cell.angle_beta   90.00
_cell.angle_gamma   90.00
#
_symmetry.space_group_name_H-M   'P 1'
#
loop_
_entity.id
_entity.type
_entity.pdbx_description
1 polymer ?
#
loop_
_entity_poly.entity_id
_entity_poly.type
_entity_poly.pdbx_seq_one_letter_code
_entity_poly.pdbx_strand_id
1 'polypeptide(L)'
;IARAMGMSVTDLFPPRAREATADERTRLRQFALRADLQACANVLGAESAVVQIAAGDLERGLTLTAEDVARLAVARDRIEAARHAIGALKWQS
;
A
#
# COMPACT_ATOMS: atom_id res chain seq x y z
N ILE A 1 -23.46 -4.10 -25.81
CA ILE A 1 -23.25 -3.54 -24.46
C ILE A 1 -21.84 -2.97 -24.28
N ALA A 2 -20.77 -3.58 -24.82
CA ALA A 2 -19.40 -3.07 -24.77
C ALA A 2 -19.18 -1.61 -25.25
N ARG A 3 -19.82 -1.20 -26.34
CA ARG A 3 -19.64 0.13 -26.95
C ARG A 3 -20.19 1.30 -26.13
N ALA A 4 -21.07 1.02 -25.15
CA ALA A 4 -21.73 2.06 -24.35
C ALA A 4 -20.85 2.57 -23.19
N MET A 5 -19.73 1.89 -22.88
CA MET A 5 -18.81 2.29 -21.80
C MET A 5 -17.48 2.86 -22.32
N GLY A 6 -17.40 3.25 -23.59
CA GLY A 6 -16.17 3.80 -24.18
C GLY A 6 -15.01 2.80 -24.30
N MET A 7 -15.24 1.52 -24.02
CA MET A 7 -14.24 0.46 -24.17
C MET A 7 -14.19 -0.04 -25.61
N SER A 8 -12.98 -0.16 -26.14
CA SER A 8 -12.73 -0.78 -27.44
C SER A 8 -12.84 -2.30 -27.31
N VAL A 9 -13.17 -3.00 -28.40
CA VAL A 9 -13.17 -4.48 -28.45
C VAL A 9 -11.79 -5.05 -28.09
N THR A 10 -10.73 -4.28 -28.26
CA THR A 10 -9.36 -4.60 -27.82
C THR A 10 -9.18 -4.64 -26.30
N ASP A 11 -10.04 -3.98 -25.54
CA ASP A 11 -10.00 -4.02 -24.06
C ASP A 11 -10.68 -5.30 -23.52
N LEU A 12 -11.60 -5.87 -24.31
CA LEU A 12 -12.28 -7.14 -24.00
C LEU A 12 -11.46 -8.36 -24.36
N PHE A 13 -10.59 -8.22 -25.38
CA PHE A 13 -9.68 -9.25 -25.82
C PHE A 13 -8.25 -8.68 -25.86
N PRO A 14 -7.63 -8.46 -24.68
CA PRO A 14 -6.23 -8.06 -24.65
C PRO A 14 -5.43 -9.08 -25.47
N PRO A 15 -4.58 -8.64 -26.40
CA PRO A 15 -3.81 -9.56 -27.23
C PRO A 15 -3.06 -10.51 -26.29
N ARG A 16 -3.37 -11.81 -26.41
CA ARG A 16 -2.72 -12.87 -25.66
C ARG A 16 -1.22 -12.62 -25.68
N ALA A 17 -0.64 -12.40 -24.50
CA ALA A 17 0.75 -12.11 -24.23
C ALA A 17 1.65 -12.31 -25.45
N ARG A 18 1.66 -11.33 -26.35
CA ARG A 18 2.76 -11.18 -27.29
C ARG A 18 3.92 -10.93 -26.36
N GLU A 19 4.85 -11.88 -26.29
CA GLU A 19 5.95 -11.93 -25.32
C GLU A 19 6.39 -10.51 -25.01
N ALA A 20 6.01 -10.02 -23.82
CA ALA A 20 6.28 -8.64 -23.45
C ALA A 20 7.77 -8.43 -23.65
N THR A 21 8.11 -7.42 -24.43
CA THR A 21 9.51 -7.11 -24.72
C THR A 21 10.26 -6.92 -23.39
N ALA A 22 11.57 -7.11 -23.37
CA ALA A 22 12.35 -6.94 -22.14
C ALA A 22 12.07 -5.57 -21.47
N ASP A 23 11.86 -4.54 -22.28
CA ASP A 23 11.50 -3.19 -21.84
C ASP A 23 10.09 -3.11 -21.23
N GLU A 24 9.08 -3.75 -21.84
CA GLU A 24 7.72 -3.78 -21.30
C GLU A 24 7.66 -4.54 -19.97
N ARG A 25 8.39 -5.65 -19.84
CA ARG A 25 8.51 -6.39 -18.57
C ARG A 25 9.16 -5.54 -17.49
N THR A 26 10.18 -4.77 -17.86
CA THR A 26 10.88 -3.87 -16.93
C THR A 26 9.95 -2.75 -16.46
N ARG A 27 9.20 -2.12 -17.38
CA ARG A 27 8.21 -1.08 -17.04
C ARG A 27 7.09 -1.62 -16.14
N LEU A 28 6.56 -2.80 -16.44
CA LEU A 28 5.52 -3.45 -15.62
C LEU A 28 6.02 -3.73 -14.20
N ARG A 29 7.25 -4.24 -14.05
CA ARG A 29 7.87 -4.44 -12.72
C ARG A 29 8.05 -3.13 -11.96
N GLN A 30 8.53 -2.08 -12.62
CA GLN A 30 8.69 -0.77 -11.99
C GLN A 30 7.34 -0.17 -11.58
N PHE A 31 6.30 -0.35 -12.38
CA PHE A 31 4.95 0.11 -12.05
C PHE A 31 4.39 -0.65 -10.84
N ALA A 32 4.52 -1.98 -10.82
CA ALA A 32 4.11 -2.81 -9.68
C ALA A 32 4.86 -2.40 -8.40
N LEU A 33 6.19 -2.25 -8.45
CA LEU A 33 6.99 -1.79 -7.32
C LEU A 33 6.52 -0.44 -6.78
N ARG A 34 6.23 0.52 -7.67
CA ARG A 34 5.71 1.84 -7.25
C ARG A 34 4.34 1.73 -6.59
N ALA A 35 3.46 0.88 -7.12
CA ALA A 35 2.14 0.63 -6.54
C ALA A 35 2.26 0.01 -5.13
N ASP A 36 3.14 -0.97 -4.96
CA ASP A 36 3.38 -1.63 -3.68
C ASP A 36 3.97 -0.68 -2.64
N LEU A 37 4.95 0.14 -3.05
CA LEU A 37 5.51 1.18 -2.19
C LEU A 37 4.46 2.22 -1.79
N GLN A 38 3.59 2.63 -2.72
CA GLN A 38 2.50 3.57 -2.42
C GLN A 38 1.50 2.96 -1.44
N ALA A 39 1.15 1.69 -1.58
CA ALA A 39 0.29 0.99 -0.64
C ALA A 39 0.91 0.96 0.78
N CYS A 40 2.21 0.66 0.88
CA CYS A 40 2.92 0.71 2.16
C CYS A 40 2.95 2.12 2.75
N ALA A 41 3.19 3.16 1.92
CA ALA A 41 3.19 4.55 2.36
C ALA A 41 1.81 4.98 2.91
N ASN A 42 0.73 4.54 2.28
CA ASN A 42 -0.63 4.83 2.75
C ASN A 42 -0.90 4.22 4.14
N VAL A 43 -0.48 2.96 4.35
CA VAL A 43 -0.59 2.29 5.66
C VAL A 43 0.23 3.06 6.70
N LEU A 44 1.49 3.37 6.40
CA LEU A 44 2.34 4.12 7.32
C LEU A 44 1.73 5.48 7.68
N GLY A 45 1.16 6.19 6.72
CA GLY A 45 0.50 7.47 6.97
C GLY A 45 -0.71 7.35 7.90
N ALA A 46 -1.60 6.40 7.62
CA ALA A 46 -2.80 6.18 8.43
C ALA A 46 -2.45 5.77 9.88
N GLU A 47 -1.56 4.80 10.04
CA GLU A 47 -1.23 4.28 11.37
C GLU A 47 -0.35 5.24 12.17
N SER A 48 0.47 6.05 11.49
CA SER A 48 1.22 7.13 12.15
C SER A 48 0.31 8.21 12.74
N ALA A 49 -0.89 8.42 12.18
CA ALA A 49 -1.87 9.34 12.77
C ALA A 49 -2.39 8.80 14.10
N VAL A 50 -2.66 7.49 14.20
CA VAL A 50 -3.08 6.83 15.45
C VAL A 50 -2.00 6.98 16.53
N VAL A 51 -0.74 6.73 16.17
CA VAL A 51 0.41 6.91 17.08
C VAL A 51 0.52 8.36 17.56
N GLN A 52 0.38 9.34 16.67
CA GLN A 52 0.46 10.76 17.02
C GLN A 52 -0.67 11.20 17.94
N ILE A 53 -1.89 10.72 17.72
CA ILE A 53 -3.03 11.01 18.62
C ILE A 53 -2.74 10.46 20.02
N ALA A 54 -2.35 9.18 20.10
CA ALA A 54 -2.04 8.55 21.37
C ALA A 54 -0.86 9.25 22.09
N ALA A 55 0.17 9.65 21.35
CA ALA A 55 1.29 10.40 21.90
C ALA A 55 0.85 11.77 22.44
N GLY A 56 0.00 12.50 21.71
CA GLY A 56 -0.52 13.79 22.15
C GLY A 56 -1.38 13.69 23.42
N ASP A 57 -2.11 12.61 23.61
CA ASP A 57 -2.86 12.37 24.85
C ASP A 57 -1.91 12.08 26.03
N LEU A 58 -0.89 11.25 25.81
CA LEU A 58 0.13 10.98 26.82
C LEU A 58 0.93 12.24 27.21
N GLU A 59 1.27 13.11 26.26
CA GLU A 59 1.93 14.39 26.50
C GLU A 59 1.09 15.34 27.38
N ARG A 60 -0.23 15.25 27.29
CA ARG A 60 -1.18 15.98 28.14
C ARG A 60 -1.39 15.33 29.50
N GLY A 61 -0.73 14.21 29.78
CA GLY A 61 -0.89 13.42 31.00
C GLY A 61 -2.21 12.62 31.04
N LEU A 62 -2.88 12.47 29.90
CA LEU A 62 -4.07 11.63 29.80
C LEU A 62 -3.66 10.15 29.72
N THR A 63 -4.47 9.29 30.30
CA THR A 63 -4.32 7.85 30.13
C THR A 63 -5.10 7.39 28.90
N LEU A 64 -4.51 6.47 28.14
CA LEU A 64 -5.20 5.85 27.01
C LEU A 64 -6.30 4.91 27.51
N THR A 65 -7.45 4.95 26.85
CA THR A 65 -8.51 3.99 27.10
C THR A 65 -8.08 2.59 26.62
N ALA A 66 -8.71 1.53 27.13
CA ALA A 66 -8.42 0.17 26.66
C ALA A 66 -8.67 0.01 25.15
N GLU A 67 -9.64 0.75 24.61
CA GLU A 67 -9.93 0.76 23.17
C GLU A 67 -8.81 1.43 22.38
N ASP A 68 -8.29 2.56 22.86
CA ASP A 68 -7.18 3.26 22.20
C ASP A 68 -5.87 2.48 22.29
N VAL A 69 -5.63 1.79 23.40
CA VAL A 69 -4.51 0.84 23.52
C VAL A 69 -4.62 -0.28 22.48
N ALA A 70 -5.82 -0.84 22.27
CA ALA A 70 -6.04 -1.87 21.25
C ALA A 70 -5.81 -1.31 19.83
N ARG A 71 -6.30 -0.10 19.54
CA ARG A 71 -6.06 0.58 18.26
C ARG A 71 -4.56 0.83 18.03
N LEU A 72 -3.84 1.28 19.05
CA LEU A 72 -2.40 1.53 18.98
C LEU A 72 -1.60 0.23 18.75
N ALA A 73 -2.02 -0.88 19.36
CA ALA A 73 -1.40 -2.18 19.12
C ALA A 73 -1.56 -2.63 17.66
N VAL A 74 -2.76 -2.49 17.09
CA VAL A 74 -3.03 -2.79 15.66
C VAL A 74 -2.20 -1.88 14.75
N ALA A 75 -2.14 -0.59 15.06
CA ALA A 75 -1.35 0.38 14.31
C ALA A 75 0.14 0.00 14.28
N ARG A 76 0.70 -0.33 15.45
CA ARG A 76 2.09 -0.82 15.58
C ARG A 76 2.34 -2.03 14.69
N ASP A 77 1.46 -3.03 14.73
CA ASP A 77 1.65 -4.27 13.98
C ASP A 77 1.58 -4.04 12.46
N ARG A 78 0.70 -3.15 12.01
CA ARG A 78 0.60 -2.76 10.59
C ARG A 78 1.81 -1.95 10.12
N ILE A 79 2.35 -1.07 10.96
CA ILE A 79 3.60 -0.34 10.67
C ILE A 79 4.75 -1.34 10.52
N GLU A 80 4.84 -2.33 11.40
CA GLU A 80 5.86 -3.37 11.33
C GLU A 80 5.74 -4.19 10.04
N ALA A 81 4.52 -4.61 9.69
CA ALA A 81 4.26 -5.33 8.45
C ALA A 81 4.65 -4.50 7.20
N ALA A 82 4.29 -3.21 7.16
CA ALA A 82 4.65 -2.32 6.08
C ALA A 82 6.18 -2.13 5.98
N ARG A 83 6.88 -2.02 7.12
CA ARG A 83 8.34 -1.93 7.17
C ARG A 83 9.00 -3.19 6.60
N HIS A 84 8.50 -4.37 6.97
CA HIS A 84 8.98 -5.63 6.43
C HIS A 84 8.73 -5.74 4.92
N ALA A 85 7.54 -5.35 4.44
CA ALA A 85 7.21 -5.37 3.02
C ALA A 85 8.15 -4.46 2.20
N ILE A 86 8.40 -3.23 2.66
CA ILE A 86 9.36 -2.31 2.04
C ILE A 86 10.76 -2.94 2.03
N GLY A 87 11.17 -3.56 3.13
CA GLY A 87 12.44 -4.28 3.23
C GLY A 87 12.55 -5.40 2.19
N ALA A 88 11.51 -6.22 2.04
CA ALA A 88 11.48 -7.31 1.07
C ALA A 88 11.53 -6.81 -0.38
N LEU A 89 10.83 -5.72 -0.70
CA LEU A 89 10.84 -5.10 -2.04
C LEU A 89 12.23 -4.60 -2.45
N LYS A 90 13.05 -4.11 -1.49
CA LYS A 90 14.42 -3.65 -1.76
C LYS A 90 15.36 -4.75 -2.24
N TRP A 91 15.08 -6.01 -1.93
CA TRP A 91 15.92 -7.16 -2.34
C TRP A 91 15.40 -7.86 -3.60
N GLN A 92 14.25 -7.44 -4.15
CA GLN A 92 13.63 -7.99 -5.36
C GLN A 92 13.82 -7.12 -6.60
N SER A 93 14.29 -5.87 -6.42
CA SER A 93 14.53 -4.89 -7.48
C SER A 93 15.99 -4.91 -7.94
#